data_AF-A0A9P4Y3V2-F1
#
_entry.id   AF-A0A9P4Y3V2-F1
#
_cell.length_a   1.000
_cell.length_b   1.000
_cell.length_c   1.000
_cell.angle_alpha   90.00
_cell.angle_beta   90.00
_cell.angle_gamma   90.00
#
_symmetry.space_group_name_H-M   'P 1'
#
loop_
_entity.id
_entity.type
_entity.pdbx_description
1 polymer ?
#
loop_
_entity_poly.entity_id
_entity_poly.type
_entity_poly.pdbx_seq_one_letter_code
_entity_poly.pdbx_strand_id
1 'polypeptide(L)'
;PMTLMTLPAELQIAVISFLGFADIQRLRRVCKYWYNFATPRLVRSIYGPDTFRAMLIQHCCICLTYCPQQVHRLFSSRLDAGWPLSSRCVKCTVQSKDGTIRFGKRVTLGNFIEYWACRWCGWPVTSDVSTGHAQFHSRCYEKYATVLLAFFFLGWVQLIIGVVAAALVWRYFPHNTAVLVSTIIGFVWMWI
;
A
#
# COMPACT_ATOMS: atom_id res chain seq x y z
N PRO A 1 -37.03 -29.44 -1.75
CA PRO A 1 -36.16 -28.59 -0.90
C PRO A 1 -36.38 -27.12 -1.27
N MET A 2 -36.80 -26.27 -0.33
CA MET A 2 -37.00 -24.83 -0.60
C MET A 2 -35.64 -24.18 -0.82
N THR A 3 -35.28 -23.92 -2.07
CA THR A 3 -34.04 -23.23 -2.42
C THR A 3 -34.35 -21.88 -3.04
N LEU A 4 -33.46 -20.92 -2.91
CA LEU A 4 -33.66 -19.57 -3.47
C LEU A 4 -33.88 -19.60 -5.01
N MET A 5 -33.47 -20.69 -5.68
CA MET A 5 -33.62 -20.88 -7.12
C MET A 5 -35.03 -21.34 -7.53
N THR A 6 -35.85 -21.82 -6.60
CA THR A 6 -37.25 -22.23 -6.89
C THR A 6 -38.22 -21.06 -6.81
N LEU A 7 -37.76 -19.86 -6.44
CA LEU A 7 -38.59 -18.66 -6.46
C LEU A 7 -38.86 -18.19 -7.90
N PRO A 8 -40.05 -17.62 -8.18
CA PRO A 8 -40.32 -16.86 -9.39
C PRO A 8 -39.27 -15.78 -9.66
N ALA A 9 -38.98 -15.53 -10.95
CA ALA A 9 -37.92 -14.62 -11.37
C ALA A 9 -38.13 -13.19 -10.85
N GLU A 10 -39.39 -12.77 -10.68
CA GLU A 10 -39.78 -11.46 -10.17
C GLU A 10 -39.32 -11.27 -8.72
N LEU A 11 -39.50 -12.29 -7.89
CA LEU A 11 -39.04 -12.26 -6.49
C LEU A 11 -37.51 -12.30 -6.41
N GLN A 12 -36.85 -13.03 -7.32
CA GLN A 12 -35.39 -13.03 -7.39
C GLN A 12 -34.84 -11.66 -7.81
N ILE A 13 -35.49 -10.96 -8.75
CA ILE A 13 -35.14 -9.59 -9.14
C ILE A 13 -35.35 -8.63 -7.97
N ALA A 14 -36.45 -8.77 -7.22
CA ALA A 14 -36.71 -7.97 -6.02
C ALA A 14 -35.60 -8.17 -4.99
N VAL A 15 -35.18 -9.41 -4.72
CA VAL A 15 -34.03 -9.70 -3.83
C VAL A 15 -32.75 -9.03 -4.33
N ILE A 16 -32.47 -9.09 -5.63
CA ILE A 16 -31.29 -8.42 -6.23
C ILE A 16 -31.34 -6.91 -6.01
N SER A 17 -32.51 -6.28 -6.12
CA SER A 17 -32.65 -4.83 -5.96
C SER A 17 -32.26 -4.32 -4.57
N PHE A 18 -32.37 -5.15 -3.53
CA PHE A 18 -31.96 -4.85 -2.17
C PHE A 18 -30.47 -5.14 -1.88
N LEU A 19 -29.78 -5.86 -2.77
CA LEU A 19 -28.37 -6.22 -2.56
C LEU A 19 -27.42 -5.11 -3.00
N GLY A 20 -26.37 -4.86 -2.23
CA GLY A 20 -25.29 -3.97 -2.66
C GLY A 20 -24.47 -4.57 -3.80
N PHE A 21 -23.70 -3.73 -4.51
CA PHE A 21 -22.83 -4.20 -5.61
C PHE A 21 -21.88 -5.33 -5.19
N ALA A 22 -21.30 -5.23 -3.99
CA ALA A 22 -20.41 -6.24 -3.43
C ALA A 22 -21.12 -7.60 -3.29
N ASP A 23 -22.36 -7.59 -2.80
CA ASP A 23 -23.12 -8.80 -2.53
C ASP A 23 -23.69 -9.41 -3.81
N ILE A 24 -24.09 -8.59 -4.78
CA ILE A 24 -24.44 -9.06 -6.13
C ILE A 24 -23.25 -9.78 -6.76
N GLN A 25 -22.04 -9.22 -6.66
CA GLN A 25 -20.85 -9.83 -7.24
C GLN A 25 -20.43 -11.09 -6.48
N ARG A 26 -20.65 -11.16 -5.16
CA ARG A 26 -20.48 -12.39 -4.38
C ARG A 26 -21.50 -13.45 -4.79
N LEU A 27 -22.77 -13.10 -4.92
CA LEU A 27 -23.85 -13.97 -5.36
C LEU A 27 -23.54 -14.61 -6.72
N ARG A 28 -23.04 -13.82 -7.67
CA ARG A 28 -22.60 -14.30 -8.99
C ARG A 28 -21.44 -15.31 -8.93
N ARG A 29 -20.63 -15.30 -7.86
CA ARG A 29 -19.54 -16.26 -7.65
C ARG A 29 -20.00 -17.54 -6.95
N VAL A 30 -21.19 -17.57 -6.34
CA VAL A 30 -21.70 -18.73 -5.61
C VAL A 30 -22.07 -19.88 -6.54
N CYS A 31 -22.84 -19.63 -7.61
CA CYS A 31 -23.22 -20.68 -8.54
C CYS A 31 -23.44 -20.18 -9.98
N LYS A 32 -23.40 -21.12 -10.94
CA LYS A 32 -23.59 -20.84 -12.38
C LYS A 32 -24.97 -20.23 -12.69
N TYR A 33 -25.99 -20.62 -11.93
CA TYR A 33 -27.34 -20.06 -12.06
C TYR A 33 -27.33 -18.55 -11.79
N TRP A 34 -26.84 -18.12 -10.62
CA TRP A 34 -26.74 -16.70 -10.26
C TRP A 34 -25.79 -15.93 -11.16
N TYR A 35 -24.71 -16.55 -11.63
CA TYR A 35 -23.81 -15.94 -12.61
C TYR A 35 -24.54 -15.57 -13.91
N ASN A 36 -25.40 -16.47 -14.41
CA ASN A 36 -26.18 -16.30 -15.64
C ASN A 36 -27.44 -15.43 -15.43
N PHE A 37 -28.05 -15.47 -14.24
CA PHE A 37 -29.26 -14.72 -13.92
C PHE A 37 -28.95 -13.24 -13.64
N ALA A 38 -28.01 -12.95 -12.73
CA ALA A 38 -27.61 -11.60 -12.37
C ALA A 38 -26.63 -11.00 -13.39
N THR A 39 -27.05 -10.91 -14.65
CA THR A 39 -26.22 -10.32 -15.71
C THR A 39 -26.00 -8.82 -15.47
N PRO A 40 -24.86 -8.24 -15.92
CA PRO A 40 -24.63 -6.79 -15.83
C PRO A 40 -25.73 -5.96 -16.53
N ARG A 41 -26.40 -6.51 -17.55
CA ARG A 41 -27.52 -5.86 -18.23
C ARG A 41 -28.75 -5.78 -17.33
N LEU A 42 -29.08 -6.87 -16.63
CA LEU A 42 -30.18 -6.91 -15.66
C LEU A 42 -29.92 -5.96 -14.48
N VAL A 43 -28.70 -5.98 -13.93
CA VAL A 43 -28.34 -5.07 -12.82
C VAL A 43 -28.43 -3.61 -13.27
N ARG A 44 -27.99 -3.30 -14.50
CA ARG A 44 -28.12 -1.96 -15.08
C ARG A 44 -29.58 -1.54 -15.28
N SER A 45 -30.48 -2.45 -15.64
CA SER A 45 -31.91 -2.12 -15.79
C SER A 45 -32.60 -1.91 -14.44
N ILE A 46 -32.17 -2.60 -13.38
CA ILE A 46 -32.74 -2.45 -12.03
C ILE A 46 -32.35 -1.10 -11.41
N TYR A 47 -31.05 -0.77 -11.39
CA TYR A 47 -30.57 0.44 -10.70
C TYR A 47 -30.60 1.69 -11.59
N GLY A 48 -30.59 1.51 -12.90
CA GLY A 48 -30.38 2.58 -13.87
C GLY A 48 -28.91 2.70 -14.31
N PRO A 49 -28.64 3.36 -15.45
CA PRO A 49 -27.29 3.43 -16.03
C PRO A 49 -26.33 4.25 -15.17
N ASP A 50 -26.78 5.35 -14.57
CA ASP A 50 -25.92 6.31 -13.86
C ASP A 50 -25.49 5.79 -12.49
N THR A 51 -26.44 5.25 -11.72
CA THR A 51 -26.19 4.62 -10.42
C THR A 51 -25.30 3.39 -10.57
N PHE A 52 -25.54 2.55 -11.57
CA PHE A 52 -24.70 1.39 -11.86
C PHE A 52 -23.27 1.81 -12.20
N ARG A 53 -23.10 2.87 -12.99
CA ARG A 53 -21.78 3.42 -13.29
C ARG A 53 -21.11 3.98 -12.04
N ALA A 54 -21.85 4.71 -11.20
CA ALA A 54 -21.34 5.21 -9.93
C ALA A 54 -20.90 4.07 -9.00
N MET A 55 -21.67 2.98 -8.92
CA MET A 55 -21.29 1.78 -8.18
C MET A 55 -19.97 1.20 -8.68
N LEU A 56 -19.79 1.02 -10.00
CA LEU A 56 -18.54 0.46 -10.55
C LEU A 56 -17.31 1.33 -10.24
N ILE A 57 -17.46 2.65 -10.21
CA ILE A 57 -16.36 3.60 -9.95
C ILE A 57 -16.10 3.76 -8.45
N GLN A 58 -17.12 3.61 -7.59
CA GLN A 58 -17.00 3.84 -6.16
C GLN A 58 -16.59 2.58 -5.37
N HIS A 59 -16.62 1.40 -5.98
CA HIS A 59 -16.20 0.16 -5.36
C HIS A 59 -14.82 -0.27 -5.87
N CYS A 60 -13.98 -0.77 -4.95
CA CYS A 60 -12.69 -1.31 -5.31
C CYS A 60 -12.82 -2.61 -6.11
N CYS A 61 -12.09 -2.77 -7.22
CA CYS A 61 -12.15 -3.97 -8.05
C CYS A 61 -11.63 -5.24 -7.37
N ILE A 62 -10.78 -5.10 -6.33
CA ILE A 62 -10.17 -6.22 -5.60
C ILE A 62 -11.06 -6.65 -4.43
N CYS A 63 -11.26 -5.76 -3.44
CA CYS A 63 -12.01 -6.10 -2.23
C CYS A 63 -13.53 -5.90 -2.35
N LEU A 64 -14.01 -5.31 -3.46
CA LEU A 64 -15.42 -4.96 -3.69
C LEU A 64 -16.04 -4.07 -2.61
N THR A 65 -15.23 -3.49 -1.72
CA THR A 65 -15.72 -2.62 -0.65
C THR A 65 -16.10 -1.26 -1.22
N TYR A 66 -17.20 -0.71 -0.72
CA TYR A 66 -17.62 0.65 -1.04
C TYR A 66 -16.62 1.66 -0.46
N CYS A 67 -16.07 2.53 -1.30
CA CYS A 67 -15.14 3.59 -0.90
C CYS A 67 -15.65 4.94 -1.42
N PRO A 68 -16.57 5.60 -0.68
CA PRO A 68 -17.12 6.90 -1.08
C PRO A 68 -16.08 8.00 -0.96
N GLN A 69 -15.20 7.89 0.04
CA GLN A 69 -14.16 8.86 0.30
C GLN A 69 -13.10 8.78 -0.80
N GLN A 70 -13.07 9.83 -1.61
CA GLN A 70 -12.15 10.01 -2.73
C GLN A 70 -10.68 9.90 -2.31
N VAL A 71 -10.37 10.20 -1.05
CA VAL A 71 -9.04 10.15 -0.44
C VAL A 71 -8.57 8.71 -0.15
N HIS A 72 -9.47 7.75 0.00
CA HIS A 72 -9.11 6.34 0.24
C HIS A 72 -9.07 5.49 -1.02
N ARG A 73 -9.20 6.12 -2.18
CA ARG A 73 -9.21 5.48 -3.49
C ARG A 73 -8.14 6.10 -4.38
N LEU A 74 -7.55 5.29 -5.25
CA LEU A 74 -6.71 5.80 -6.32
C LEU A 74 -7.55 6.48 -7.38
N PHE A 75 -6.96 7.46 -8.05
CA PHE A 75 -7.56 8.00 -9.26
C PHE A 75 -7.72 6.90 -10.31
N SER A 76 -8.91 6.82 -10.91
CA SER A 76 -9.19 5.89 -12.02
C SER A 76 -9.62 6.69 -13.25
N SER A 77 -8.87 6.57 -14.33
CA SER A 77 -9.13 7.21 -15.61
C SER A 77 -9.86 6.27 -16.58
N ARG A 78 -10.48 6.84 -17.63
CA ARG A 78 -11.03 6.06 -18.76
C ARG A 78 -9.95 5.32 -19.56
N LEU A 79 -8.70 5.73 -19.40
CA LEU A 79 -7.53 5.12 -20.04
C LEU A 79 -7.06 3.86 -19.31
N ASP A 80 -7.56 3.60 -18.09
CA ASP A 80 -7.12 2.45 -17.31
C ASP A 80 -7.73 1.16 -17.84
N ALA A 81 -6.91 0.10 -17.84
CA ALA A 81 -7.38 -1.24 -18.18
C ALA A 81 -8.52 -1.66 -17.24
N GLY A 82 -9.64 -2.11 -17.81
CA GLY A 82 -10.80 -2.57 -17.05
C GLY A 82 -11.75 -1.46 -16.60
N TRP A 83 -11.61 -0.23 -17.12
CA TRP A 83 -12.63 0.81 -16.93
C TRP A 83 -14.02 0.30 -17.35
N PRO A 84 -15.09 0.54 -16.58
CA PRO A 84 -15.19 1.40 -15.39
C PRO A 84 -14.86 0.74 -14.04
N LEU A 85 -14.67 -0.58 -13.97
CA LEU A 85 -14.32 -1.30 -12.73
C LEU A 85 -12.78 -1.35 -12.54
N SER A 86 -12.10 -0.22 -12.78
CA SER A 86 -10.65 -0.09 -12.59
C SER A 86 -10.27 0.51 -11.24
N SER A 87 -11.25 1.03 -10.50
CA SER A 87 -11.03 1.73 -9.23
C SER A 87 -10.42 0.81 -8.16
N ARG A 88 -9.39 1.31 -7.45
CA ARG A 88 -8.71 0.55 -6.38
C ARG A 88 -8.66 1.37 -5.10
N CYS A 89 -8.92 0.74 -3.96
CA CYS A 89 -8.69 1.39 -2.67
C CYS A 89 -7.19 1.36 -2.33
N VAL A 90 -6.74 2.39 -1.61
CA VAL A 90 -5.34 2.53 -1.19
C VAL A 90 -4.89 1.29 -0.41
N LYS A 91 -5.74 0.74 0.46
CA LYS A 91 -5.46 -0.47 1.24
C LYS A 91 -5.09 -1.65 0.35
N CYS A 92 -5.90 -1.93 -0.67
CA CYS A 92 -5.64 -3.06 -1.57
C CYS A 92 -4.36 -2.83 -2.37
N THR A 93 -4.11 -1.61 -2.86
CA THR A 93 -2.88 -1.32 -3.63
C THR A 93 -1.62 -1.46 -2.79
N VAL A 94 -1.65 -0.99 -1.54
CA VAL A 94 -0.50 -1.14 -0.63
C VAL A 94 -0.25 -2.61 -0.30
N GLN A 95 -1.33 -3.40 -0.12
CA GLN A 95 -1.23 -4.83 0.15
C GLN A 95 -0.75 -5.66 -1.04
N SER A 96 -1.24 -5.35 -2.25
CA SER A 96 -0.86 -6.07 -3.47
C SER A 96 0.57 -5.76 -3.93
N LYS A 97 1.15 -4.64 -3.46
CA LYS A 97 2.49 -4.18 -3.86
C LYS A 97 2.65 -4.06 -5.38
N ASP A 98 1.58 -3.67 -6.08
CA ASP A 98 1.52 -3.54 -7.56
C ASP A 98 2.46 -2.45 -8.13
N GLY A 99 3.20 -1.73 -7.27
CA GLY A 99 4.11 -0.67 -7.67
C GLY A 99 3.44 0.67 -8.03
N THR A 100 2.10 0.73 -8.02
CA THR A 100 1.34 1.97 -8.31
C THR A 100 1.62 3.05 -7.26
N ILE A 101 1.77 2.65 -5.99
CA ILE A 101 2.20 3.54 -4.90
C ILE A 101 3.66 3.22 -4.62
N ARG A 102 4.54 4.21 -4.87
CA ARG A 102 5.99 4.09 -4.62
C ARG A 102 6.38 4.97 -3.43
N PHE A 103 7.19 4.44 -2.53
CA PHE A 103 7.68 5.16 -1.35
C PHE A 103 8.30 6.51 -1.72
N GLY A 104 7.86 7.59 -1.07
CA GLY A 104 8.40 8.94 -1.29
C GLY A 104 8.11 9.56 -2.66
N LYS A 105 7.17 9.01 -3.43
CA LYS A 105 6.66 9.61 -4.66
C LYS A 105 5.25 10.14 -4.45
N ARG A 106 4.85 11.11 -5.27
CA ARG A 106 3.49 11.63 -5.27
C ARG A 106 2.55 10.66 -5.97
N VAL A 107 1.35 10.52 -5.43
CA VAL A 107 0.28 9.70 -5.98
C VAL A 107 -1.00 10.54 -6.04
N THR A 108 -1.71 10.44 -7.16
CA THR A 108 -3.01 11.08 -7.33
C THR A 108 -4.11 10.20 -6.76
N LEU A 109 -4.85 10.73 -5.79
CA LEU A 109 -5.99 10.03 -5.21
C LEU A 109 -7.27 10.40 -5.97
N GLY A 110 -8.38 9.73 -5.62
CA GLY A 110 -9.67 9.89 -6.29
C GLY A 110 -10.28 11.30 -6.20
N ASN A 111 -9.69 12.20 -5.41
CA ASN A 111 -10.07 13.61 -5.29
C ASN A 111 -9.27 14.52 -6.23
N PHE A 112 -8.46 13.95 -7.13
CA PHE A 112 -7.58 14.67 -8.05
C PHE A 112 -6.47 15.48 -7.39
N ILE A 113 -6.26 15.30 -6.08
CA ILE A 113 -5.17 15.94 -5.34
C ILE A 113 -4.00 14.96 -5.25
N GLU A 114 -2.80 15.49 -5.45
CA GLU A 114 -1.54 14.76 -5.27
C GLU A 114 -1.15 14.72 -3.80
N TYR A 115 -0.87 13.52 -3.29
CA TYR A 115 -0.34 13.31 -1.95
C TYR A 115 0.99 12.58 -2.00
N TRP A 116 1.87 12.87 -1.05
CA TRP A 116 3.11 12.10 -0.90
C TRP A 116 2.82 10.72 -0.33
N ALA A 117 3.32 9.66 -0.94
CA ALA A 117 3.38 8.36 -0.32
C ALA A 117 4.47 8.35 0.77
N CYS A 118 4.09 8.04 2.00
CA CYS A 118 4.99 8.07 3.15
C CYS A 118 6.19 7.15 2.91
N ARG A 119 7.41 7.67 3.12
CA ARG A 119 8.65 6.89 2.93
C ARG A 119 8.82 5.73 3.91
N TRP A 120 8.19 5.80 5.08
CA TRP A 120 8.28 4.76 6.10
C TRP A 120 7.21 3.68 5.92
N CYS A 121 5.92 4.06 5.90
CA CYS A 121 4.81 3.09 5.86
C CYS A 121 4.23 2.84 4.45
N GLY A 122 4.56 3.67 3.46
CA GLY A 122 4.04 3.56 2.09
C GLY A 122 2.62 4.09 1.88
N TRP A 123 1.91 4.48 2.94
CA TRP A 123 0.57 5.05 2.83
C TRP A 123 0.62 6.52 2.39
N PRO A 124 -0.34 7.00 1.58
CA PRO A 124 -0.43 8.40 1.19
C PRO A 124 -0.69 9.27 2.44
N VAL A 125 0.11 10.33 2.58
CA VAL A 125 0.01 11.30 3.67
C VAL A 125 -1.12 12.27 3.37
N THR A 126 -2.32 11.90 3.76
CA THR A 126 -3.55 12.69 3.53
C THR A 126 -3.91 13.54 4.75
N SER A 127 -3.40 13.16 5.91
CA SER A 127 -3.52 13.82 7.21
C SER A 127 -2.26 13.56 8.03
N ASP A 128 -2.08 14.26 9.15
CA ASP A 128 -0.96 14.07 10.08
C ASP A 128 0.44 14.26 9.47
N VAL A 129 0.59 15.30 8.64
CA VAL A 129 1.88 15.66 8.01
C VAL A 129 2.89 16.06 9.07
N SER A 130 4.12 15.52 9.00
CA SER A 130 5.21 15.93 9.88
C SER A 130 5.65 17.37 9.62
N THR A 131 5.91 18.13 10.68
CA THR A 131 6.51 19.47 10.58
C THR A 131 7.88 19.39 9.91
N GLY A 132 8.11 20.23 8.89
CA GLY A 132 9.35 20.24 8.10
C GLY A 132 9.56 19.08 7.13
N HIS A 133 8.78 17.99 7.22
CA HIS A 133 8.97 16.78 6.40
C HIS A 133 7.66 16.26 5.81
N ALA A 134 7.19 16.91 4.75
CA ALA A 134 5.92 16.60 4.08
C ALA A 134 5.80 15.17 3.51
N GLN A 135 6.90 14.42 3.44
CA GLN A 135 6.94 13.05 2.93
C GLN A 135 6.68 11.98 4.02
N PHE A 136 6.43 12.40 5.26
CA PHE A 136 6.20 11.50 6.38
C PHE A 136 4.95 11.89 7.15
N HIS A 137 4.26 10.88 7.67
CA HIS A 137 3.36 11.09 8.80
C HIS A 137 4.20 11.46 10.02
N SER A 138 3.69 12.31 10.90
CA SER A 138 4.39 12.73 12.14
C SER A 138 4.94 11.54 12.94
N ARG A 139 4.09 10.56 13.29
CA ARG A 139 4.51 9.31 13.98
C ARG A 139 5.49 8.44 13.17
N CYS A 140 5.41 8.46 11.85
CA CYS A 140 6.32 7.70 11.01
C CYS A 140 7.72 8.34 10.99
N TYR A 141 7.77 9.67 11.01
CA TYR A 141 9.01 10.41 11.10
C TYR A 141 9.71 10.17 12.44
N GLU A 142 9.00 10.16 13.57
CA GLU A 142 9.57 9.86 14.88
C GLU A 142 10.28 8.49 14.91
N LYS A 143 9.64 7.46 14.35
CA LYS A 143 10.24 6.11 14.22
C LYS A 143 11.46 6.13 13.31
N TYR A 144 11.36 6.79 12.16
CA TYR A 144 12.47 6.95 11.24
C TYR A 144 13.66 7.66 11.90
N ALA A 145 13.43 8.76 12.62
CA ALA A 145 14.45 9.52 13.33
C ALA A 145 15.10 8.69 14.45
N THR A 146 14.30 7.91 15.18
CA THR A 146 14.82 6.99 16.21
C THR A 146 15.75 5.95 15.60
N VAL A 147 15.37 5.34 14.47
CA VAL A 147 16.22 4.37 13.77
C VAL A 147 17.47 5.04 13.22
N LEU A 148 17.37 6.24 12.65
CA LEU A 148 18.51 7.00 12.17
C LEU A 148 19.52 7.31 13.28
N LEU A 149 19.03 7.70 14.46
CA LEU A 149 19.83 7.95 15.65
C LEU A 149 20.47 6.66 16.18
N ALA A 150 19.75 5.53 16.17
CA ALA A 150 20.33 4.24 16.52
C ALA A 150 21.47 3.82 15.55
N PHE A 151 21.30 4.03 14.24
CA PHE A 151 22.36 3.80 13.25
C PHE A 151 23.56 4.72 13.47
N PHE A 152 23.32 5.98 13.84
CA PHE A 152 24.39 6.91 14.18
C PHE A 152 25.20 6.41 15.39
N PHE A 153 24.54 5.94 16.45
CA PHE A 153 25.22 5.34 17.61
C PHE A 153 25.95 4.03 17.28
N LEU A 154 25.39 3.19 16.41
CA LEU A 154 26.09 2.00 15.92
C LEU A 154 27.39 2.36 15.20
N GLY A 155 27.40 3.45 14.43
CA GLY A 155 28.63 3.99 13.82
C GLY A 155 29.69 4.36 14.86
N TRP A 156 29.30 5.01 15.96
CA TRP A 156 30.21 5.33 17.07
C TRP A 156 30.75 4.07 17.76
N VAL A 157 29.89 3.08 18.02
CA VAL A 157 30.32 1.81 18.61
C VAL A 157 31.32 1.10 17.69
N GLN A 158 31.05 1.05 16.38
CA GLN A 158 31.96 0.48 15.40
C GLN A 158 33.31 1.21 15.38
N LEU A 159 33.30 2.55 15.46
CA LEU A 159 34.50 3.37 15.55
C LEU A 159 35.30 3.06 16.81
N ILE A 160 34.66 3.01 17.98
CA ILE A 160 35.31 2.71 19.26
C ILE A 160 35.95 1.32 19.21
N ILE A 161 35.23 0.31 18.70
CA ILE A 161 35.75 -1.04 18.54
C ILE A 161 36.99 -1.04 17.63
N GLY A 162 36.93 -0.32 16.50
CA GLY A 162 38.06 -0.19 15.58
C GLY A 162 39.30 0.43 16.24
N VAL A 163 39.13 1.51 17.00
CA VAL A 163 40.22 2.19 17.73
C VAL A 163 40.82 1.27 18.81
N VAL A 164 39.99 0.62 19.62
CA VAL A 164 40.45 -0.27 20.69
C VAL A 164 41.17 -1.48 20.10
N ALA A 165 40.64 -2.08 19.03
CA ALA A 165 41.28 -3.20 18.35
C ALA A 165 42.66 -2.81 17.78
N ALA A 166 42.77 -1.65 17.12
CA ALA A 166 44.06 -1.16 16.60
C ALA A 166 45.07 -0.91 17.73
N ALA A 167 44.65 -0.27 18.82
CA ALA A 167 45.50 -0.01 19.98
C ALA A 167 45.99 -1.30 20.65
N LEU A 168 45.11 -2.32 20.78
CA LEU A 168 45.49 -3.63 21.31
C LEU A 168 46.52 -4.31 20.40
N VAL A 169 46.32 -4.30 19.08
CA VAL A 169 47.27 -4.91 18.14
C VAL A 169 48.63 -4.24 18.21
N TRP A 170 48.69 -2.91 18.24
CA TRP A 170 49.95 -2.18 18.36
C TRP A 170 50.67 -2.44 19.69
N ARG A 171 49.93 -2.65 20.77
CA ARG A 171 50.49 -2.97 22.09
C ARG A 171 51.02 -4.41 22.19
N TYR A 172 50.28 -5.39 21.66
CA TYR A 172 50.61 -6.81 21.83
C TYR A 172 51.52 -7.38 20.74
N PHE A 173 51.51 -6.82 19.53
CA PHE A 173 52.30 -7.30 18.39
C PHE A 173 53.20 -6.22 17.78
N PRO A 174 54.01 -5.49 18.57
CA PRO A 174 54.80 -4.36 18.05
C PRO A 174 55.89 -4.77 17.05
N HIS A 175 56.30 -6.05 17.04
CA HIS A 175 57.40 -6.54 16.18
C HIS A 175 56.93 -7.39 15.00
N ASN A 176 55.61 -7.62 14.87
CA ASN A 176 55.06 -8.42 13.79
C ASN A 176 54.56 -7.50 12.66
N THR A 177 55.48 -7.11 11.77
CA THR A 177 55.28 -6.08 10.74
C THR A 177 54.09 -6.37 9.82
N ALA A 178 53.82 -7.64 9.50
CA ALA A 178 52.68 -8.02 8.68
C ALA A 178 51.31 -7.67 9.32
N VAL A 179 51.19 -7.83 10.63
CA VAL A 179 49.96 -7.54 11.39
C VAL A 179 49.81 -6.04 11.63
N LEU A 180 50.92 -5.35 11.88
CA LEU A 180 50.94 -3.92 12.16
C LEU A 180 50.64 -3.08 10.91
N VAL A 181 51.22 -3.43 9.75
CA VAL A 181 50.97 -2.74 8.48
C VAL A 181 49.52 -2.92 8.02
N SER A 182 48.97 -4.13 8.11
CA SER A 182 47.58 -4.40 7.72
C SER A 182 46.57 -3.66 8.61
N THR A 183 46.82 -3.56 9.92
CA THR A 183 45.96 -2.80 10.83
C THR A 183 46.07 -1.29 10.65
N ILE A 184 47.24 -0.74 10.35
CA ILE A 184 47.39 0.69 10.02
C ILE A 184 46.64 1.03 8.74
N ILE A 185 46.80 0.22 7.68
CA ILE A 185 46.10 0.45 6.40
C ILE A 185 44.59 0.34 6.59
N GLY A 186 44.13 -0.71 7.28
CA GLY A 186 42.70 -0.90 7.57
C GLY A 186 42.10 0.22 8.43
N PHE A 187 42.86 0.73 9.40
CA PHE A 187 42.44 1.88 10.21
C PHE A 187 42.33 3.13 9.34
N VAL A 188 43.36 3.46 8.53
CA VAL A 188 43.34 4.63 7.63
C VAL A 188 42.19 4.55 6.62
N TRP A 189 41.92 3.38 6.05
CA TRP A 189 40.79 3.15 5.14
C TRP A 189 39.42 3.30 5.80
N MET A 190 39.33 3.20 7.13
CA MET A 190 38.07 3.44 7.85
C MET A 190 37.72 4.95 7.94
N TRP A 191 38.70 5.84 7.72
CA TRP A 191 38.55 7.29 7.81
C TRP A 191 38.50 8.00 6.44
N ILE A 192 38.78 7.29 5.34
CA ILE A 192 38.68 7.78 3.95
C ILE A 192 37.36 7.29 3.36
#